data_AF-T0F807-F1
#
_entry.id   AF-T0F807-F1
#
_cell.length_a   1.000
_cell.length_b   1.000
_cell.length_c   1.000
_cell.angle_alpha   90.00
_cell.angle_beta   90.00
_cell.angle_gamma   90.00
#
_symmetry.space_group_name_H-M   'P 1'
#
loop_
_entity.id
_entity.type
_entity.pdbx_description
1 polymer ?
#
loop_
_entity_poly.entity_id
_entity_poly.type
_entity_poly.pdbx_seq_one_letter_code
_entity_poly.pdbx_strand_id
1 'polypeptide(L)' 'MRTFSKGHIEEIGGDFVSIYLSALDSIDPSELIAAPLWYSDGLNNNWRNQPAEFRHL' A
#
# COMPACT_ATOMS: atom_id res chain seq x y z
N MET A 1 18.02 -9.23 1.45
CA MET A 1 16.90 -8.26 1.51
C MET A 1 15.71 -8.86 0.77
N ARG A 2 14.51 -8.84 1.34
CA ARG A 2 13.29 -9.29 0.64
C ARG A 2 12.65 -8.08 -0.02
N THR A 3 12.51 -8.08 -1.34
CA THR A 3 12.05 -6.93 -2.13
C THR A 3 10.57 -7.01 -2.51
N PHE A 4 9.98 -8.21 -2.46
CA PHE A 4 8.54 -8.41 -2.62
C PHE A 4 8.06 -9.73 -1.97
N SER A 5 6.74 -9.88 -1.93
CA SER A 5 6.03 -11.11 -1.61
C SER A 5 4.92 -11.37 -2.62
N LYS A 6 4.49 -12.63 -2.74
CA LYS A 6 3.36 -13.05 -3.56
C LYS A 6 2.30 -13.65 -2.64
N GLY A 7 1.04 -13.52 -3.02
CA GLY A 7 -0.07 -14.14 -2.31
C GLY A 7 -1.26 -14.37 -3.22
N HIS A 8 -2.23 -15.11 -2.70
CA HIS A 8 -3.52 -15.37 -3.34
C HIS A 8 -4.61 -15.17 -2.30
N ILE A 9 -5.56 -14.28 -2.57
CA ILE A 9 -6.73 -14.03 -1.73
C ILE A 9 -7.93 -13.89 -2.67
N GLU A 10 -8.87 -14.83 -2.61
CA GLU A 10 -10.03 -14.87 -3.50
C GLU A 10 -10.89 -13.60 -3.34
N GLU A 11 -11.06 -13.13 -2.11
CA GLU A 11 -11.90 -11.99 -1.73
C GLU A 11 -11.40 -10.61 -2.22
N ILE A 12 -10.18 -10.55 -2.76
CA ILE A 12 -9.60 -9.33 -3.40
C ILE A 12 -9.36 -9.52 -4.91
N GLY A 13 -9.78 -10.64 -5.49
CA GLY A 13 -9.62 -10.92 -6.92
C GLY A 13 -8.47 -11.86 -7.28
N GLY A 14 -7.92 -12.60 -6.31
CA GLY A 14 -6.97 -13.69 -6.55
C GLY A 14 -5.51 -13.29 -6.32
N ASP A 15 -4.68 -13.52 -7.33
CA ASP A 15 -3.22 -13.38 -7.22
C ASP A 15 -2.79 -11.92 -7.07
N PHE A 16 -1.87 -11.67 -6.14
CA PHE A 16 -1.29 -10.34 -5.94
C PHE A 16 0.21 -10.41 -5.61
N VAL A 17 0.88 -9.28 -5.81
CA VAL A 17 2.28 -9.05 -5.44
C VAL A 17 2.33 -7.83 -4.52
N SER A 18 2.99 -7.97 -3.37
CA SER A 18 3.28 -6.86 -2.47
C SER A 18 4.75 -6.51 -2.57
N ILE A 19 5.04 -5.25 -2.92
CA ILE A 19 6.40 -4.73 -3.10
C ILE A 19 6.74 -3.88 -1.88
N TYR A 20 7.94 -4.07 -1.33
CA TYR A 20 8.41 -3.21 -0.25
C TYR A 20 8.81 -1.84 -0.81
N LEU A 21 8.31 -0.76 -0.21
CA LEU A 21 8.61 0.60 -0.67
C LEU A 21 10.12 0.89 -0.66
N SER A 22 10.86 0.33 0.31
CA SER A 22 12.32 0.45 0.42
C SER A 22 13.09 -0.26 -0.69
N ALA A 23 12.42 -1.07 -1.52
CA ALA A 23 13.00 -1.71 -2.69
C ALA A 23 12.79 -0.90 -3.99
N LEU A 24 12.11 0.25 -3.91
CA LEU A 24 11.96 1.17 -5.03
C LEU A 24 13.16 2.12 -5.08
N ASP A 25 13.84 2.15 -6.21
CA ASP A 25 14.97 3.05 -6.46
C ASP A 25 14.50 4.34 -7.15
N SER A 26 15.17 5.46 -6.84
CA SER A 26 15.04 6.74 -7.56
C SER A 26 13.62 7.32 -7.65
N ILE A 27 12.75 7.04 -6.69
CA ILE A 27 11.42 7.66 -6.59
C ILE A 27 11.51 9.07 -6.02
N ASP A 28 10.79 10.01 -6.63
CA ASP A 28 10.61 11.35 -6.08
C ASP A 28 9.58 11.30 -4.93
N PRO A 29 9.88 11.87 -3.74
CA PRO A 29 8.93 11.89 -2.62
C PRO A 29 7.56 12.50 -2.95
N SER A 30 7.50 13.47 -3.87
CA SER A 30 6.25 14.10 -4.29
C SER A 30 5.33 13.13 -5.04
N GLU A 31 5.89 12.17 -5.78
CA GLU A 31 5.11 11.13 -6.45
C GLU A 31 4.46 10.17 -5.44
N LEU A 32 5.17 9.83 -4.36
CA LEU A 32 4.61 9.01 -3.28
C LEU A 32 3.48 9.73 -2.53
N ILE A 33 3.67 11.02 -2.25
CA ILE A 33 2.65 11.83 -1.55
C ILE A 33 1.39 11.98 -2.41
N ALA A 34 1.54 12.06 -3.73
CA ALA A 34 0.42 12.16 -4.65
C ALA A 34 -0.25 10.80 -4.97
N ALA A 35 0.41 9.68 -4.66
CA ALA A 35 -0.10 8.36 -4.95
C ALA A 35 -1.34 8.04 -4.10
N PRO A 36 -2.32 7.28 -4.64
CA PRO A 36 -3.44 6.79 -3.85
C PRO A 36 -2.96 5.94 -2.66
N LEU A 37 -3.39 6.30 -1.45
CA LEU A 37 -3.05 5.58 -0.23
C LEU A 37 -4.27 4.84 0.33
N TRP A 38 -4.10 3.53 0.56
CA TRP A 38 -5.02 2.73 1.36
C TRP A 38 -4.30 2.25 2.60
N TYR A 39 -4.91 2.45 3.77
CA TYR A 39 -4.40 1.92 5.03
C TYR A 39 -5.37 0.89 5.60
N SER A 40 -4.82 -0.14 6.25
CA SER A 40 -5.61 -1.18 6.91
C SER A 40 -5.90 -0.75 8.35
N ASP A 41 -7.10 -0.24 8.60
CA ASP A 41 -7.57 0.18 9.91
C ASP A 41 -8.35 -0.94 10.61
N GLY A 42 -7.67 -1.69 11.47
CA GLY A 42 -8.34 -2.68 12.30
C GLY A 42 -9.23 -2.07 13.39
N LEU A 43 -8.90 -0.87 13.88
CA LEU A 43 -9.64 -0.23 14.98
C LEU A 43 -11.03 0.21 14.55
N ASN A 44 -11.14 0.80 13.37
CA ASN A 44 -12.41 1.28 12.82
C ASN A 44 -13.04 0.32 11.79
N ASN A 45 -12.51 -0.91 11.67
CA ASN A 45 -12.91 -1.89 10.65
C ASN A 45 -12.91 -1.32 9.22
N ASN A 46 -11.92 -0.48 8.91
CA ASN A 46 -11.77 0.17 7.61
C ASN A 46 -10.57 -0.41 6.87
N TRP A 47 -10.84 -1.37 5.99
CA TRP A 47 -9.81 -2.13 5.26
C TRP A 47 -9.62 -1.70 3.82
N ARG A 48 -10.49 -0.83 3.28
CA ARG A 48 -10.57 -0.55 1.84
C ARG A 48 -10.84 0.91 1.48
N ASN A 49 -11.02 1.80 2.46
CA ASN A 49 -11.23 3.22 2.19
C ASN A 49 -9.94 4.02 2.42
N GLN A 50 -9.79 5.11 1.67
CA GLN A 50 -8.69 6.03 1.89
C GLN A 50 -8.86 6.76 3.23
N PRO A 51 -7.75 7.08 3.92
CA PRO A 51 -7.81 7.95 5.08
C PRO A 51 -8.27 9.36 4.67
N ALA A 52 -8.95 10.05 5.57
CA ALA A 52 -9.40 11.43 5.32
C ALA A 52 -8.23 12.43 5.19
N GLU A 53 -7.08 12.08 5.76
CA GLU A 53 -5.86 12.90 5.75
C GLU A 53 -4.64 11.95 5.67
N PHE A 54 -3.70 12.26 4.78
CA PHE A 54 -2.50 11.43 4.55
C PHE A 54 -1.32 12.23 4.00
N ARG A 55 -1.37 13.57 4.03
CA ARG A 55 -0.18 14.36 3.70
C ARG A 55 0.84 14.15 4.81
N HIS A 56 2.10 13.97 4.44
CA HIS A 56 3.27 13.83 5.35
C HIS A 56 3.52 12.45 5.98
N LEU A 57 3.02 11.36 5.40
CA LEU A 57 3.59 10.04 5.68
C LEU A 57 5.01 9.91 5.12
#